data_AF-A0A1J7C4Z8-F1
#
_entry.id   AF-A0A1J7C4Z8-F1
#
_cell.length_a   1.000
_cell.length_b   1.000
_cell.length_c   1.000
_cell.angle_alpha   90.00
_cell.angle_beta   90.00
_cell.angle_gamma   90.00
#
_symmetry.space_group_name_H-M   'P 1'
#
loop_
_entity.id
_entity.type
_entity.pdbx_description
1 polymer ?
#
loop_
_entity_poly.entity_id
_entity_poly.type
_entity_poly.pdbx_seq_one_letter_code
_entity_poly.pdbx_strand_id
1 'polypeptide(L)'
;MIATPHLFDQMGKAFIAIVSIILCAQVLANGMMKIGVINILFNMIPTGNHTMILTVVIFSTLIFLGSVLLGTGTTFNTFAPVAGEVAKVAGIPMATILIPMQFASAFGRTLSPIAGIVLAVAAIVGISPAEIVKRNIVQVGAAFVLSMLVSFILT
;
A
#
# COMPACT_ATOMS: atom_id res chain seq x y z
N MET A 1 -22.71 20.89 -23.96
CA MET A 1 -23.15 21.07 -22.55
C MET A 1 -23.98 19.86 -22.11
N ILE A 2 -23.40 18.65 -22.01
CA ILE A 2 -24.17 17.41 -21.67
C ILE A 2 -23.36 16.42 -20.78
N ALA A 3 -22.32 16.87 -20.07
CA ALA A 3 -21.44 15.96 -19.31
C ALA A 3 -21.78 15.84 -17.80
N THR A 4 -22.71 16.64 -17.27
CA THR A 4 -22.93 16.75 -15.82
C THR A 4 -23.52 15.49 -15.16
N PRO A 5 -24.58 14.83 -15.65
CA PRO A 5 -25.18 13.70 -14.92
C PRO A 5 -24.25 12.47 -14.86
N HIS A 6 -23.51 12.20 -15.94
CA HIS A 6 -22.59 11.07 -16.00
C HIS A 6 -21.33 11.28 -15.14
N LEU A 7 -20.94 12.55 -14.93
CA LEU A 7 -19.85 12.89 -14.03
C LEU A 7 -20.21 12.59 -12.57
N PHE A 8 -21.41 12.98 -12.13
CA PHE A 8 -21.87 12.69 -10.77
C PHE A 8 -22.06 11.19 -10.51
N ASP A 9 -22.51 10.41 -11.49
CA ASP A 9 -22.62 8.95 -11.38
C ASP A 9 -21.25 8.27 -11.23
N GLN A 10 -20.25 8.68 -12.02
CA GLN A 10 -18.87 8.18 -11.90
C GLN A 10 -18.23 8.55 -10.56
N MET A 11 -18.41 9.79 -10.11
CA MET A 11 -17.92 10.25 -8.80
C MET A 11 -18.60 9.49 -7.65
N GLY A 12 -19.91 9.24 -7.74
CA GLY A 12 -20.66 8.45 -6.76
C GLY A 12 -20.15 7.01 -6.66
N LYS A 13 -19.90 6.34 -7.79
CA LYS A 13 -19.32 4.99 -7.82
C LYS A 13 -17.94 4.93 -7.18
N ALA A 14 -17.06 5.88 -7.50
CA ALA A 14 -15.74 5.96 -6.90
C ALA A 14 -15.80 6.20 -5.38
N PHE A 15 -16.69 7.09 -4.94
CA PHE A 15 -16.91 7.38 -3.53
C PHE A 15 -17.39 6.13 -2.76
N ILE A 16 -18.42 5.45 -3.26
CA ILE A 16 -18.95 4.23 -2.63
C ILE A 16 -17.85 3.17 -2.51
N ALA A 17 -17.05 2.96 -3.56
CA ALA A 17 -15.96 1.99 -3.54
C ALA A 17 -14.90 2.32 -2.47
N ILE A 18 -14.44 3.57 -2.41
CA ILE A 18 -13.39 4.00 -1.46
C ILE A 18 -13.91 3.92 -0.02
N VAL A 19 -15.09 4.47 0.25
CA VAL A 19 -15.68 4.48 1.60
C VAL A 19 -15.94 3.06 2.09
N SER A 20 -16.46 2.18 1.24
CA SER A 20 -16.71 0.78 1.61
C SER A 20 -15.42 0.06 2.00
N ILE A 21 -14.33 0.25 1.24
CA ILE A 21 -13.03 -0.35 1.55
C ILE A 21 -12.46 0.20 2.85
N ILE A 22 -12.54 1.52 3.08
CA ILE A 22 -12.06 2.14 4.32
C ILE A 22 -12.85 1.64 5.53
N LEU A 23 -14.17 1.51 5.43
CA LEU A 23 -15.01 0.96 6.50
C LEU A 23 -14.64 -0.49 6.81
N CYS A 24 -14.51 -1.34 5.79
CA CYS A 24 -14.06 -2.72 5.95
C CYS A 24 -12.68 -2.80 6.60
N ALA A 25 -11.76 -1.92 6.20
CA ALA A 25 -10.41 -1.82 6.76
C ALA A 25 -10.40 -1.40 8.23
N GLN A 26 -11.27 -0.46 8.62
CA GLN A 26 -11.44 -0.07 10.01
C GLN A 26 -12.04 -1.20 10.85
N VAL A 27 -13.01 -1.95 10.32
CA VAL A 27 -13.56 -3.13 11.01
C VAL A 27 -12.47 -4.20 11.19
N LEU A 28 -11.64 -4.44 10.16
CA LEU A 28 -10.48 -5.33 10.24
C LEU A 28 -9.49 -4.88 11.33
N ALA A 29 -9.09 -3.60 11.33
CA ALA A 29 -8.15 -3.06 12.31
C ALA A 29 -8.68 -3.20 13.75
N ASN A 30 -9.95 -2.86 13.98
CA ASN A 30 -10.59 -3.05 15.27
C ASN A 30 -10.67 -4.53 15.67
N GLY A 31 -10.94 -5.43 14.72
CA GLY A 31 -10.91 -6.87 14.93
C GLY A 31 -9.52 -7.37 15.35
N MET A 32 -8.46 -6.93 14.64
CA MET A 32 -7.07 -7.26 14.97
C MET A 32 -6.63 -6.74 16.33
N MET A 33 -7.08 -5.54 16.72
CA MET A 33 -6.86 -5.01 18.08
C MET A 33 -7.50 -5.89 19.14
N LYS A 34 -8.77 -6.30 18.95
CA LYS A 34 -9.48 -7.16 19.90
C LYS A 34 -8.85 -8.54 20.05
N ILE A 35 -8.31 -9.11 18.97
CA ILE A 35 -7.61 -10.41 18.99
C ILE A 35 -6.18 -10.27 19.58
N GLY A 36 -5.66 -9.04 19.71
CA GLY A 36 -4.31 -8.78 20.23
C GLY A 36 -3.18 -8.95 19.21
N VAL A 37 -3.51 -9.12 17.92
CA VAL A 37 -2.52 -9.29 16.84
C VAL A 37 -1.62 -8.06 16.72
N ILE A 38 -2.16 -6.87 16.89
CA ILE A 38 -1.38 -5.61 16.83
C ILE A 38 -0.32 -5.58 17.94
N ASN A 39 -0.64 -6.03 19.15
CA ASN A 39 0.31 -6.07 20.26
C ASN A 39 1.42 -7.11 20.02
N ILE A 40 1.09 -8.24 19.39
CA ILE A 40 2.08 -9.25 19.00
C ILE A 40 3.03 -8.68 17.94
N LEU A 41 2.51 -8.00 16.92
CA LEU A 41 3.31 -7.34 15.88
C LEU A 41 4.21 -6.25 16.48
N PHE A 42 3.71 -5.50 17.47
CA PHE A 42 4.50 -4.48 18.15
C PHE A 42 5.62 -5.08 18.99
N ASN A 43 5.35 -6.15 19.74
CA ASN A 43 6.37 -6.85 20.54
C ASN A 43 7.43 -7.56 19.68
N MET A 44 7.17 -7.80 18.39
CA MET A 44 8.19 -8.28 17.44
C MET A 44 9.16 -7.18 17.00
N ILE A 45 8.83 -5.91 17.20
CA ILE A 45 9.70 -4.78 16.85
C ILE A 45 10.63 -4.52 18.04
N PRO A 46 11.97 -4.62 17.87
CA PRO A 46 12.89 -4.39 18.97
C PRO A 46 12.77 -2.95 19.49
N THR A 47 12.57 -2.82 20.81
CA THR A 47 12.47 -1.55 21.51
C THR A 47 13.86 -0.90 21.58
N GLY A 48 14.08 0.14 20.78
CA GLY A 48 15.33 0.89 20.76
C GLY A 48 15.26 2.17 19.93
N ASN A 49 16.39 2.84 19.74
CA ASN A 49 16.47 4.12 19.00
C ASN A 49 16.10 3.98 17.51
N HIS A 50 15.98 2.75 17.00
CA HIS A 50 15.64 2.42 15.61
C HIS A 50 14.20 1.92 15.41
N THR A 51 13.36 1.93 16.46
CA THR A 51 11.97 1.42 16.41
C THR A 51 11.19 2.05 15.24
N MET A 52 11.30 3.38 15.08
CA MET A 52 10.63 4.11 14.00
C MET A 52 11.03 3.64 12.60
N ILE A 53 12.33 3.48 12.36
CA ILE A 53 12.88 3.05 11.06
C ILE A 53 12.43 1.63 10.73
N LEU A 54 12.52 0.73 11.71
CA LEU A 54 12.11 -0.67 11.57
C LEU A 54 10.61 -0.79 11.28
N THR A 55 9.75 -0.06 12.00
CA THR A 55 8.31 -0.07 11.75
C THR A 55 7.99 0.39 10.33
N VAL A 56 8.60 1.49 9.87
CA VAL A 56 8.41 2.01 8.51
C VAL A 56 8.82 0.99 7.46
N VAL A 57 9.99 0.36 7.60
CA VAL A 57 10.50 -0.62 6.63
C VAL A 57 9.62 -1.87 6.60
N ILE A 58 9.21 -2.40 7.76
CA ILE A 58 8.38 -3.60 7.85
C ILE A 58 7.02 -3.37 7.19
N PHE A 59 6.33 -2.30 7.58
CA PHE A 59 5.00 -2.00 7.03
C PHE A 59 5.06 -1.68 5.54
N SER A 60 6.06 -0.90 5.11
CA SER A 60 6.20 -0.56 3.68
C SER A 60 6.53 -1.80 2.84
N THR A 61 7.36 -2.71 3.34
CA THR A 61 7.67 -3.98 2.66
C THR A 61 6.44 -4.89 2.60
N LEU A 62 5.67 -4.98 3.69
CA LEU A 62 4.42 -5.74 3.73
C LEU A 62 3.43 -5.21 2.68
N ILE A 63 3.26 -3.89 2.59
CA ILE A 63 2.37 -3.28 1.58
C ILE A 63 2.90 -3.47 0.17
N PHE A 64 4.22 -3.37 -0.04
CA PHE A 64 4.81 -3.64 -1.34
C PHE A 64 4.46 -5.05 -1.81
N LEU A 65 4.75 -6.08 -0.99
CA LEU A 65 4.45 -7.47 -1.31
C LEU A 65 2.95 -7.71 -1.47
N GLY A 66 2.12 -7.16 -0.57
CA GLY A 66 0.67 -7.23 -0.66
C GLY A 66 0.14 -6.61 -1.95
N SER A 67 0.71 -5.49 -2.40
CA SER A 67 0.30 -4.82 -3.63
C SER A 67 0.79 -5.55 -4.89
N VAL A 68 1.95 -6.22 -4.85
CA VAL A 68 2.40 -7.14 -5.92
C VAL A 68 1.41 -8.29 -6.07
N LEU A 69 0.99 -8.90 -4.96
CA LEU A 69 0.06 -10.03 -4.96
C LEU A 69 -1.36 -9.62 -5.37
N LEU A 70 -1.84 -8.46 -4.93
CA LEU A 70 -3.20 -8.00 -5.21
C LEU A 70 -3.31 -7.29 -6.56
N GLY A 71 -2.21 -6.75 -7.09
CA GLY A 71 -2.17 -6.04 -8.37
C GLY A 71 -2.94 -4.71 -8.40
N THR A 72 -3.33 -4.21 -7.24
CA THR A 72 -4.08 -2.96 -7.09
C THR A 72 -3.32 -2.00 -6.17
N GLY A 73 -3.42 -0.71 -6.48
CA GLY A 73 -2.88 0.38 -5.66
C GLY A 73 -3.81 0.77 -4.51
N THR A 74 -4.99 0.16 -4.43
CA THR A 74 -5.93 0.35 -3.32
C THR A 74 -5.55 -0.45 -2.08
N THR A 75 -4.51 -1.28 -2.15
CA THR A 75 -4.00 -2.06 -1.02
C THR A 75 -3.63 -1.17 0.16
N PHE A 76 -3.07 0.02 -0.09
CA PHE A 76 -2.84 1.01 0.96
C PHE A 76 -4.10 1.36 1.75
N ASN A 77 -5.23 1.61 1.06
CA ASN A 77 -6.49 2.00 1.71
C ASN A 77 -7.02 0.91 2.66
N THR A 78 -6.71 -0.36 2.38
CA THR A 78 -7.12 -1.50 3.21
C THR A 78 -6.27 -1.65 4.48
N PHE A 79 -4.99 -1.26 4.45
CA PHE A 79 -4.05 -1.49 5.55
C PHE A 79 -3.62 -0.20 6.27
N ALA A 80 -3.91 0.97 5.73
CA ALA A 80 -3.63 2.25 6.36
C ALA A 80 -4.23 2.37 7.78
N PRO A 81 -5.46 1.89 8.06
CA PRO A 81 -6.00 1.91 9.42
C PRO A 81 -5.21 1.01 10.39
N VAL A 82 -4.75 -0.15 9.93
CA VAL A 82 -3.95 -1.09 10.74
C VAL A 82 -2.59 -0.48 11.08
N ALA A 83 -1.92 0.11 10.10
CA ALA A 83 -0.64 0.79 10.31
C ALA A 83 -0.80 2.03 11.20
N GLY A 84 -1.93 2.74 11.11
CA GLY A 84 -2.28 3.86 11.98
C GLY A 84 -2.43 3.44 13.45
N GLU A 85 -3.09 2.31 13.73
CA GLU A 85 -3.18 1.79 15.10
C GLU A 85 -1.82 1.35 15.65
N VAL A 86 -0.98 0.74 14.81
CA VAL A 86 0.41 0.39 15.21
C VAL A 86 1.24 1.64 15.50
N ALA A 87 1.10 2.69 14.68
CA ALA A 87 1.77 3.97 14.88
C ALA A 87 1.38 4.63 16.22
N LYS A 88 0.10 4.58 16.60
CA LYS A 88 -0.40 5.08 17.88
C LYS A 88 0.21 4.33 19.06
N VAL A 89 0.23 3.00 19.01
CA VAL A 89 0.84 2.16 20.07
C VAL A 89 2.34 2.40 20.17
N ALA A 90 3.01 2.65 19.04
CA ALA A 90 4.43 2.93 18.96
C ALA A 90 4.84 4.37 19.34
N GLY A 91 3.88 5.30 19.47
CA GLY A 91 4.16 6.72 19.68
C GLY A 91 4.82 7.42 18.48
N ILE A 92 4.67 6.89 17.26
CA ILE A 92 5.27 7.41 16.03
C ILE A 92 4.25 8.31 15.31
N PRO A 93 4.65 9.45 14.71
CA PRO A 93 3.75 10.23 13.88
C PRO A 93 3.17 9.40 12.73
N MET A 94 1.85 9.42 12.56
CA MET A 94 1.17 8.59 11.55
C MET A 94 1.63 8.90 10.12
N ALA A 95 1.97 10.16 9.82
CA ALA A 95 2.47 10.57 8.51
C ALA A 95 3.76 9.85 8.12
N THR A 96 4.66 9.60 9.08
CA THR A 96 5.94 8.89 8.90
C THR A 96 5.76 7.49 8.33
N ILE A 97 4.68 6.81 8.69
CA ILE A 97 4.43 5.42 8.28
C ILE A 97 3.56 5.38 7.01
N LEU A 98 2.58 6.28 6.88
CA LEU A 98 1.64 6.25 5.76
C LEU A 98 2.25 6.72 4.43
N ILE A 99 3.13 7.73 4.44
CA ILE A 99 3.81 8.24 3.24
C ILE A 99 4.60 7.12 2.53
N PRO A 100 5.54 6.42 3.19
CA PRO A 100 6.29 5.35 2.55
C PRO A 100 5.41 4.15 2.16
N MET A 101 4.34 3.86 2.91
CA MET A 101 3.38 2.81 2.54
C MET A 101 2.63 3.13 1.25
N GLN A 102 2.27 4.41 1.01
CA GLN A 102 1.60 4.82 -0.22
C GLN A 102 2.52 4.63 -1.43
N PHE A 103 3.79 5.02 -1.30
CA PHE A 103 4.80 4.77 -2.34
C PHE A 103 5.01 3.27 -2.56
N ALA A 104 5.12 2.49 -1.48
CA ALA A 104 5.25 1.04 -1.53
C ALA A 104 4.11 0.38 -2.32
N SER A 105 2.86 0.81 -2.08
CA SER A 105 1.70 0.29 -2.81
C SER A 105 1.75 0.68 -4.30
N ALA A 106 2.20 1.89 -4.62
CA ALA A 106 2.30 2.33 -6.00
C ALA A 106 3.35 1.52 -6.78
N PHE A 107 4.53 1.28 -6.20
CA PHE A 107 5.60 0.48 -6.82
C PHE A 107 5.25 -1.00 -6.88
N GLY A 108 4.63 -1.56 -5.83
CA GLY A 108 4.20 -2.96 -5.81
C GLY A 108 3.20 -3.28 -6.92
N ARG A 109 2.22 -2.39 -7.17
CA ARG A 109 1.27 -2.54 -8.29
C ARG A 109 1.97 -2.66 -9.64
N THR A 110 3.02 -1.87 -9.89
CA THR A 110 3.75 -1.87 -11.17
C THR A 110 4.51 -3.18 -11.40
N LEU A 111 4.85 -3.89 -10.32
CA LEU A 111 5.51 -5.19 -10.39
C LEU A 111 4.52 -6.37 -10.40
N SER A 112 3.22 -6.12 -10.37
CA SER A 112 2.24 -7.19 -10.34
C SER A 112 1.91 -7.72 -11.75
N PRO A 113 2.00 -9.05 -12.00
CA PRO A 113 1.66 -9.64 -13.29
C PRO A 113 0.14 -9.63 -13.57
N ILE A 114 -0.67 -9.42 -12.54
CA ILE A 114 -2.13 -9.33 -12.64
C ILE A 114 -2.62 -7.87 -12.66
N ALA A 115 -1.73 -6.88 -12.58
CA ALA A 115 -2.13 -5.48 -12.68
C ALA A 115 -2.70 -5.19 -14.07
N GLY A 116 -3.86 -4.54 -14.10
CA GLY A 116 -4.59 -4.25 -15.36
C GLY A 116 -3.76 -3.48 -16.40
N ILE A 117 -2.85 -2.61 -15.97
CA ILE A 117 -1.93 -1.89 -16.86
C ILE A 117 -0.92 -2.85 -17.50
N VAL A 118 -0.36 -3.79 -16.72
CA VAL A 118 0.61 -4.77 -17.22
C VAL A 118 -0.07 -5.75 -18.19
N LEU A 119 -1.29 -6.18 -17.86
CA LEU A 119 -2.10 -7.03 -18.73
C LEU A 119 -2.47 -6.32 -20.05
N ALA A 120 -2.85 -5.04 -20.00
CA ALA A 120 -3.17 -4.26 -21.20
C ALA A 120 -1.96 -4.10 -22.12
N VAL A 121 -0.78 -3.81 -21.56
CA VAL A 121 0.47 -3.69 -22.34
C VAL A 121 0.91 -5.04 -22.90
N ALA A 122 0.81 -6.12 -22.11
CA ALA A 122 1.07 -7.48 -22.56
C ALA A 122 0.19 -7.87 -23.75
N ALA A 123 -1.10 -7.51 -23.73
CA ALA A 123 -2.03 -7.79 -24.81
C ALA A 123 -1.67 -7.05 -26.11
N ILE A 124 -1.16 -5.82 -26.04
CA ILE A 124 -0.75 -5.04 -27.22
C ILE A 124 0.56 -5.57 -27.82
N VAL A 125 1.50 -5.99 -26.98
CA VAL A 125 2.84 -6.42 -27.41
C VAL A 125 2.90 -7.92 -27.74
N GLY A 126 1.93 -8.72 -27.29
CA GLY A 126 1.88 -10.16 -27.55
C GLY A 126 2.86 -10.99 -26.71
N ILE A 127 3.31 -10.47 -25.57
CA ILE A 127 4.26 -11.13 -24.66
C ILE A 127 3.57 -11.48 -23.33
N SER A 128 4.10 -12.49 -22.63
CA SER A 128 3.58 -12.87 -21.31
C SER A 128 3.75 -11.73 -20.29
N PRO A 129 2.72 -11.40 -19.47
CA PRO A 129 2.81 -10.39 -18.42
C PRO A 129 3.97 -10.62 -17.45
N ALA A 130 4.29 -11.89 -17.17
CA ALA A 130 5.38 -12.25 -16.28
C ALA A 130 6.77 -11.83 -16.82
N GLU A 131 6.96 -11.82 -18.14
CA GLU A 131 8.22 -11.40 -18.76
C GLU A 131 8.41 -9.88 -18.67
N ILE A 132 7.32 -9.11 -18.80
CA ILE A 132 7.33 -7.66 -18.57
C ILE A 132 7.71 -7.36 -17.12
N VAL A 133 7.12 -8.08 -16.16
CA VAL A 133 7.42 -7.90 -14.74
C VAL A 133 8.88 -8.22 -14.44
N LYS A 134 9.40 -9.36 -14.91
CA LYS A 134 10.81 -9.75 -14.70
C LYS A 134 11.79 -8.68 -15.15
N ARG A 135 11.53 -8.03 -16.30
CA ARG A 135 12.37 -6.94 -16.80
C ARG A 135 12.31 -5.68 -15.91
N ASN A 136 11.15 -5.42 -15.32
CA ASN A 136 10.94 -4.25 -14.47
C ASN A 136 11.35 -4.46 -13.00
N ILE A 137 11.64 -5.69 -12.54
CA ILE A 137 12.03 -6.00 -11.15
C ILE A 137 13.18 -5.10 -10.68
N VAL A 138 14.23 -4.96 -11.48
CA VAL A 138 15.42 -4.19 -11.09
C VAL A 138 15.09 -2.69 -10.99
N GLN A 139 14.33 -2.16 -11.94
CA GLN A 139 13.96 -0.74 -11.99
C GLN A 139 12.99 -0.37 -10.85
N VAL A 140 11.98 -1.21 -10.62
CA VAL A 140 10.99 -0.99 -9.56
C VAL A 140 11.60 -1.23 -8.18
N GLY A 141 12.50 -2.20 -8.04
CA GLY A 141 13.27 -2.42 -6.82
C GLY A 141 14.15 -1.22 -6.46
N ALA A 142 14.86 -0.67 -7.45
CA ALA A 142 15.65 0.55 -7.25
C ALA A 142 14.76 1.75 -6.88
N ALA A 143 13.61 1.91 -7.53
CA ALA A 143 12.66 2.97 -7.23
C ALA A 143 12.05 2.83 -5.82
N PHE A 144 11.77 1.60 -5.37
CA PHE A 144 11.29 1.33 -4.02
C PHE A 144 12.34 1.73 -2.97
N VAL A 145 13.60 1.34 -3.15
CA VAL A 145 14.70 1.74 -2.24
C VAL A 145 14.85 3.26 -2.21
N LEU A 146 14.85 3.91 -3.37
CA LEU A 146 14.93 5.38 -3.46
C LEU A 146 13.73 6.04 -2.75
N SER A 147 12.52 5.52 -2.93
CA SER A 147 11.32 6.06 -2.28
C SER A 147 11.36 5.92 -0.76
N MET A 148 12.02 4.86 -0.26
CA MET A 148 12.23 4.68 1.17
C MET A 148 13.24 5.70 1.69
N LEU A 149 14.35 5.93 0.98
CA LEU A 149 15.33 6.97 1.32
C LEU A 149 14.71 8.37 1.32
N VAL A 150 13.90 8.70 0.32
CA VAL A 150 13.19 9.99 0.25
C VAL A 150 12.21 10.13 1.41
N SER A 151 11.51 9.06 1.79
CA SER A 151 10.58 9.10 2.93
C SER A 151 11.29 9.37 4.26
N PHE A 152 12.55 8.90 4.42
CA PHE A 152 13.38 9.22 5.59
C PHE A 152 13.90 10.66 5.62
N ILE A 153 13.99 11.34 4.47
CA ILE A 153 14.37 12.76 4.41
C ILE A 153 13.15 13.65 4.67
N LEU A 154 11.97 13.21 4.26
CA LEU A 154 10.71 13.95 4.38
C LEU A 154 10.10 13.89 5.79
N THR A 155 10.56 12.96 6.63
CA THR A 155 10.08 12.71 7.99
C THR A 155 11.08 13.24 9.01
#